data_AF-A0A2N1XJS6-F1
#
_entry.id   AF-A0A2N1XJS6-F1
#
_cell.length_a   1.000
_cell.length_b   1.000
_cell.length_c   1.000
_cell.angle_alpha   90.00
_cell.angle_beta   90.00
_cell.angle_gamma   90.00
#
_symmetry.space_group_name_H-M   'P 1'
#
loop_
_entity.id
_entity.type
_entity.pdbx_description
1 polymer ?
#
loop_
_entity_poly.entity_id
_entity_poly.type
_entity_poly.pdbx_seq_one_letter_code
_entity_poly.pdbx_strand_id
1 'polypeptide(L)' 'MTNRTLTQWLDYQQQLHPQAIAMGLERVRAVADAMGLARPARQVVSVAGTNGKGSTVAFIEA' A
#
# COMPACT_ATOMS: atom_id res chain seq x y z
N MET A 1 18.69 6.25 15.67
CA MET A 1 17.87 5.59 14.64
C MET A 1 18.78 5.27 13.47
N THR A 2 18.90 4.01 13.07
CA THR A 2 19.72 3.62 11.92
C THR A 2 19.04 4.10 10.64
N ASN A 3 19.74 4.92 9.86
CA ASN A 3 19.25 5.37 8.56
C ASN A 3 19.37 4.21 7.58
N ARG A 4 18.23 3.71 7.08
CA ARG A 4 18.19 2.62 6.10
C ARG A 4 18.05 3.20 4.70
N THR A 5 18.78 2.66 3.74
CA THR A 5 18.60 3.00 2.33
C THR A 5 17.27 2.44 1.80
N LEU A 6 16.80 2.93 0.65
CA LEU A 6 15.62 2.37 -0.02
C LEU A 6 15.78 0.86 -0.26
N THR A 7 16.94 0.43 -0.76
CA THR A 7 17.25 -0.98 -0.98
C THR A 7 17.10 -1.79 0.30
N GLN A 8 17.65 -1.31 1.42
CA GLN A 8 17.54 -2.01 2.71
C GLN A 8 16.09 -2.14 3.20
N TRP A 9 15.25 -1.14 2.92
CA TRP A 9 13.81 -1.23 3.22
C TRP A 9 13.09 -2.25 2.34
N LEU A 10 13.39 -2.29 1.04
CA LEU A 10 12.81 -3.24 0.09
C LEU A 10 13.21 -4.69 0.43
N ASP A 11 14.48 -4.91 0.80
CA ASP A 11 14.99 -6.24 1.18
C ASP A 11 14.29 -6.74 2.45
N TYR A 12 14.13 -5.85 3.44
CA TYR A 12 13.40 -6.18 4.66
C TYR A 12 11.94 -6.55 4.39
N GLN A 13 11.24 -5.80 3.52
CA GLN A 13 9.84 -6.08 3.19
C GLN A 13 9.64 -7.43 2.49
N GLN A 14 10.56 -7.81 1.59
CA GLN A 14 10.50 -9.08 0.86
C GLN A 14 10.68 -10.32 1.77
N GLN A 15 11.30 -10.15 2.95
CA GLN A 15 11.53 -11.24 3.91
C GLN A 15 10.38 -11.45 4.92
N LEU A 16 9.43 -10.52 5.01
CA LEU A 16 8.46 -10.46 6.11
C LEU A 16 7.30 -11.46 6.05
N HIS A 17 7.03 -12.13 4.92
CA HIS A 17 5.86 -12.99 4.78
C HIS A 17 6.14 -14.33 4.07
N PRO A 18 5.95 -15.49 4.74
CA PRO A 18 6.10 -16.82 4.13
C PRO A 18 4.93 -17.22 3.21
N GLN A 19 3.83 -16.44 3.17
CA GLN A 19 2.75 -16.57 2.20
C GLN A 19 2.71 -15.33 1.32
N ALA A 20 2.76 -15.51 -0.01
CA ALA A 20 2.77 -14.41 -0.97
C ALA A 20 1.51 -13.52 -0.90
N ILE A 21 0.36 -14.08 -0.48
CA ILE A 21 -0.90 -13.34 -0.32
C ILE A 21 -1.61 -13.82 0.94
N ALA A 22 -1.74 -12.94 1.93
CA ALA A 22 -2.61 -13.13 3.09
C ALA A 22 -3.88 -12.28 2.89
N MET A 23 -4.99 -12.93 2.60
CA MET A 23 -6.30 -12.27 2.46
C MET A 23 -6.79 -11.78 3.84
N GLY A 24 -7.68 -10.77 3.83
CA GLY A 24 -8.18 -10.12 5.05
C GLY A 24 -7.60 -8.71 5.23
N LEU A 25 -8.31 -7.87 6.00
CA LEU A 25 -7.96 -6.45 6.19
C LEU A 25 -7.64 -6.11 7.64
N GLU A 26 -7.78 -7.06 8.57
CA GLU A 26 -7.75 -6.83 10.01
C GLU A 26 -6.40 -6.28 10.48
N ARG A 27 -5.30 -6.92 10.05
CA ARG A 27 -3.93 -6.51 10.43
C ARG A 27 -3.57 -5.12 9.91
N VAL A 28 -3.88 -4.85 8.64
CA VAL A 28 -3.55 -3.56 8.01
C VAL A 28 -4.46 -2.44 8.52
N ARG A 29 -5.73 -2.75 8.85
CA ARG A 29 -6.66 -1.80 9.47
C ARG A 29 -6.17 -1.36 10.85
N ALA A 30 -5.74 -2.28 11.70
CA ALA A 30 -5.21 -1.94 13.03
C ALA A 30 -4.01 -0.97 12.96
N VAL A 31 -3.11 -1.16 12.00
CA VAL A 31 -1.98 -0.25 11.78
C VAL A 31 -2.45 1.11 11.25
N ALA A 32 -3.36 1.12 10.27
CA ALA A 32 -3.89 2.36 9.71
C ALA A 32 -4.60 3.22 10.78
N ASP A 33 -5.37 2.59 11.67
CA ASP A 33 -6.07 3.27 12.76
C ASP A 33 -5.07 3.84 13.79
N ALA A 34 -4.06 3.06 14.19
CA ALA A 34 -3.00 3.52 15.10
C ALA A 34 -2.17 4.69 14.53
N MET A 35 -2.05 4.77 13.20
CA MET A 35 -1.35 5.85 12.50
C MET A 35 -2.26 7.01 12.10
N GLY A 36 -3.57 6.94 12.32
CA GLY A 36 -4.52 7.97 11.93
C GLY A 36 -4.70 8.13 10.41
N LEU A 37 -4.53 7.04 9.64
CA LEU A 37 -4.53 7.06 8.17
C LEU A 37 -5.92 6.83 7.53
N ALA A 38 -7.00 7.00 8.28
CA ALA A 38 -8.35 6.68 7.83
C ALA A 38 -8.83 7.48 6.60
N ARG A 39 -8.28 8.68 6.37
CA ARG A 39 -8.65 9.55 5.26
C ARG A 39 -7.41 10.23 4.65
N PRO A 40 -6.77 9.62 3.63
CA PRO A 40 -5.52 10.14 3.07
C PRO A 40 -5.70 11.44 2.27
N ALA A 41 -6.91 11.74 1.78
CA ALA A 41 -7.21 12.95 1.02
C ALA A 41 -8.69 13.36 1.15
N ARG A 42 -9.02 14.58 0.70
CA ARG A 42 -10.41 15.08 0.65
C ARG A 42 -11.29 14.20 -0.24
N GLN A 43 -10.75 13.76 -1.39
CA GLN A 43 -11.39 12.88 -2.36
C GLN A 43 -10.47 11.69 -2.62
N VAL A 44 -11.06 10.50 -2.74
CA VAL A 44 -10.34 9.25 -2.99
C VAL A 44 -11.05 8.52 -4.13
N VAL A 45 -10.28 8.12 -5.15
CA VAL A 45 -10.74 7.26 -6.23
C VAL A 45 -10.01 5.92 -6.11
N SER A 46 -10.76 4.82 -6.02
CA SER A 46 -10.20 3.46 -5.98
C SER A 46 -10.45 2.77 -7.31
N VAL A 47 -9.37 2.40 -8.02
CA VAL A 47 -9.43 1.74 -9.34
C VAL A 47 -9.12 0.25 -9.19
N ALA A 48 -10.09 -0.60 -9.51
CA ALA A 48 -9.96 -2.05 -9.52
C ALA A 48 -10.17 -2.61 -10.95
N GLY A 49 -9.67 -3.81 -11.21
CA GLY A 49 -9.83 -4.50 -12.50
C GLY A 49 -8.64 -5.37 -12.88
N THR A 50 -8.81 -6.28 -13.85
CA THR A 50 -7.74 -7.15 -14.34
C THR A 50 -6.68 -6.36 -15.11
N ASN A 51 -7.12 -5.56 -16.08
CA ASN A 51 -6.28 -4.74 -16.96
C ASN A 51 -6.64 -3.25 -16.81
N GLY A 52 -5.75 -2.36 -17.23
CA GLY A 52 -6.04 -0.91 -17.34
C GLY A 52 -5.93 -0.08 -16.06
N LYS A 53 -5.70 -0.68 -14.88
CA LYS A 53 -5.58 0.05 -13.60
C LYS A 53 -4.59 1.22 -13.65
N GLY A 54 -3.38 0.96 -14.16
CA GLY A 54 -2.33 1.98 -14.25
C GLY A 54 -2.66 3.10 -15.23
N SER A 55 -3.18 2.76 -16.42
CA SER A 55 -3.55 3.76 -17.43
C SER A 55 -4.75 4.59 -17.01
N THR A 56 -5.72 4.01 -16.30
CA THR A 56 -6.86 4.75 -15.75
C THR A 56 -6.42 5.71 -14.64
N VAL A 57 -5.51 5.30 -13.75
CA VAL A 57 -4.95 6.21 -12.74
C VAL A 57 -4.20 7.36 -13.42
N ALA A 58 -3.32 7.05 -14.38
CA ALA A 58 -2.58 8.08 -15.11
C ALA A 58 -3.49 9.05 -15.87
N PHE A 59 -4.62 8.59 -16.39
CA PHE A 59 -5.62 9.44 -17.03
C PHE A 59 -6.35 10.36 -16.04
N ILE A 60 -6.65 9.87 -14.83
CA ILE A 60 -7.30 10.66 -13.77
C ILE A 60 -6.34 11.69 -13.16
N GLU A 61 -5.04 11.40 -13.15
CA GLU A 61 -3.99 12.30 -12.64
C GLU A 61 -3.62 13.44 -13.60
N ALA A 62 -3.93 13.32 -14.89
CA ALA A 62 -3.61 14.30 -15.94
C ALA A 62 -4.53 15.53 -15.90
#